data_AF-A0A955T8D8-F1
#
_entry.id   AF-A0A955T8D8-F1
#
_cell.length_a   1.000
_cell.length_b   1.000
_cell.length_c   1.000
_cell.angle_alpha   90.00
_cell.angle_beta   90.00
_cell.angle_gamma   90.00
#
_symmetry.space_group_name_H-M   'P 1'
#
loop_
_entity.id
_entity.type
_entity.pdbx_description
1 polymer ?
#
loop_
_entity_poly.entity_id
_entity_poly.type
_entity_poly.pdbx_seq_one_letter_code
_entity_poly.pdbx_strand_id
1 'polypeptide(L)' 'MSPKSTLETVLAYHQRTKHHFHAYARSLGYLDWANQPDPFRRYEGARQIQLPFRDPNGTILPYEE' A
#
# COMPACT_ATOMS: atom_id res chain seq x y z
N MET A 1 16.82 8.70 28.66
CA MET A 1 15.88 9.36 27.73
C MET A 1 14.48 8.90 28.06
N SER A 2 13.56 9.81 28.32
CA SER A 2 12.15 9.46 28.52
C SER A 2 11.54 8.98 27.20
N PRO A 3 10.59 8.04 27.24
CA PRO A 3 9.88 7.62 26.03
C PRO A 3 9.13 8.82 25.44
N LYS A 4 9.17 8.96 24.11
CA LYS A 4 8.37 9.97 23.41
C LYS A 4 6.89 9.69 23.62
N SER A 5 6.12 10.74 23.82
CA SER A 5 4.67 10.66 23.76
C SER A 5 4.21 10.23 22.36
N THR A 6 2.97 9.74 22.28
CA THR A 6 2.33 9.40 21.00
C THR A 6 2.29 10.59 20.05
N LEU A 7 1.99 11.79 20.56
CA LEU A 7 1.92 13.00 19.76
C LEU A 7 3.28 13.36 19.16
N GLU A 8 4.34 13.33 19.98
CA GLU A 8 5.70 13.59 19.50
C GLU A 8 6.14 12.58 18.43
N THR A 9 5.70 11.33 18.54
CA THR A 9 5.99 10.28 17.54
C THR A 9 5.30 10.57 16.21
N VAL A 10 4.01 10.92 16.25
CA VAL A 10 3.23 11.25 15.04
C VAL A 10 3.81 12.50 14.36
N LEU A 11 4.10 13.55 15.13
CA LEU A 11 4.69 14.78 14.59
C LEU A 11 6.06 14.51 13.97
N ALA A 12 6.92 13.74 14.62
CA ALA A 12 8.23 13.39 14.09
C ALA A 12 8.13 12.55 12.80
N TYR A 13 7.17 11.63 12.71
CA TYR A 13 6.91 10.88 11.48
C TYR A 13 6.48 11.81 10.35
N HIS A 14 5.46 12.65 10.60
CA HIS A 14 4.94 13.59 9.60
C HIS A 14 6.02 14.53 9.06
N GLN A 15 6.83 15.13 9.95
CA GLN A 15 7.90 16.04 9.52
C GLN A 15 8.96 15.34 8.67
N ARG A 16 9.16 14.03 8.84
CA ARG A 16 10.18 13.26 8.10
C ARG A 16 9.68 12.75 6.75
N THR A 17 8.40 12.47 6.59
CA THR A 17 7.85 11.78 5.40
C THR A 17 7.05 12.67 4.47
N LYS A 18 6.67 13.89 4.88
CA LYS A 18 5.97 14.84 3.99
C LYS A 18 6.87 15.36 2.85
N HIS A 19 6.25 15.69 1.73
CA HIS A 19 6.90 16.44 0.65
C HIS A 19 6.79 17.95 0.91
N HIS A 20 7.74 18.71 0.38
CA HIS A 20 7.74 20.17 0.37
C HIS A 20 7.49 20.68 -1.04
N PHE A 21 6.99 21.92 -1.18
CA PHE A 21 6.74 22.55 -2.48
C PHE A 21 7.95 22.55 -3.41
N HIS A 22 9.17 22.56 -2.86
CA HIS A 22 10.41 22.62 -3.63
C HIS A 22 11.27 21.35 -3.53
N ALA A 23 10.83 20.33 -2.79
CA ALA A 23 11.62 19.11 -2.59
C ALA A 23 10.75 17.92 -2.19
N TYR A 24 11.04 16.75 -2.77
CA TYR A 24 10.43 15.51 -2.30
C TYR A 24 10.98 15.09 -0.93
N ALA A 25 10.22 14.30 -0.18
CA ALA A 25 10.68 13.66 1.05
C ALA A 25 11.94 12.81 0.77
N ARG A 26 12.82 12.70 1.78
CA ARG A 26 14.07 11.93 1.65
C ARG A 26 13.79 10.48 1.30
N SER A 27 14.36 10.00 0.21
CA SER A 27 14.29 8.62 -0.27
C SER A 27 15.57 8.26 -1.03
N LEU A 28 15.69 7.01 -1.48
CA LEU A 28 16.83 6.54 -2.28
C LEU A 28 16.84 7.12 -3.72
N GLY A 29 15.74 7.70 -4.18
CA GLY A 29 15.62 8.28 -5.52
C GLY A 29 15.40 7.27 -6.67
N TYR A 30 15.38 5.97 -6.37
CA TYR A 30 15.06 4.90 -7.33
C TYR A 30 14.30 3.76 -6.64
N LEU A 31 13.66 2.91 -7.44
CA LEU A 31 12.94 1.73 -6.97
C LEU A 31 13.84 0.49 -7.03
N ASP A 32 13.83 -0.28 -5.96
CA ASP A 32 14.48 -1.58 -5.90
C ASP A 32 13.54 -2.67 -6.44
N TRP A 33 13.54 -2.80 -7.77
CA TRP A 33 12.66 -3.74 -8.47
C TRP A 33 13.00 -5.21 -8.19
N ALA A 34 14.25 -5.52 -7.82
CA ALA A 34 14.64 -6.88 -7.47
C ALA A 34 13.92 -7.39 -6.20
N ASN A 35 13.50 -6.46 -5.33
CA ASN A 35 12.80 -6.73 -4.08
C ASN A 35 11.32 -6.29 -4.09
N GLN A 36 10.68 -6.25 -5.27
CA GLN A 36 9.26 -5.95 -5.37
C GLN A 36 8.43 -7.04 -4.64
N PRO A 37 7.62 -6.69 -3.62
CA PRO A 37 6.82 -7.67 -2.90
C PRO A 37 5.61 -8.13 -3.72
N ASP A 38 5.21 -9.40 -3.56
CA ASP A 38 3.88 -9.85 -4.00
C ASP A 38 2.81 -9.06 -3.22
N PRO A 39 1.90 -8.32 -3.90
CA PRO A 39 0.89 -7.52 -3.23
C PRO A 39 -0.14 -8.38 -2.49
N PHE A 40 -0.18 -9.69 -2.75
CA PHE A 40 -1.07 -10.64 -2.09
C PHE A 40 -0.32 -11.51 -1.10
N ARG A 41 -0.87 -11.64 0.10
CA ARG A 41 -0.38 -12.62 1.07
C ARG A 41 -0.87 -14.01 0.69
N ARG A 42 0.07 -14.96 0.51
CA ARG A 42 -0.22 -16.39 0.37
C ARG A 42 0.24 -17.12 1.63
N TYR A 43 -0.62 -17.96 2.18
CA TYR A 43 -0.28 -18.83 3.30
C TYR A 43 0.25 -20.16 2.75
N GLU A 44 1.41 -20.60 3.24
CA GLU A 44 1.98 -21.88 2.87
C GLU A 44 1.04 -23.04 3.25
N GLY A 45 0.87 -24.02 2.35
CA GLY A 45 -0.03 -25.15 2.56
C GLY A 45 -1.52 -24.85 2.41
N ALA A 46 -1.92 -23.58 2.25
CA ALA A 46 -3.33 -23.23 2.03
C ALA A 46 -3.78 -23.59 0.60
N ARG A 47 -4.94 -24.25 0.47
CA ARG A 47 -5.53 -24.59 -0.83
C ARG A 47 -5.97 -23.32 -1.56
N GLN A 48 -5.56 -23.17 -2.81
CA GLN A 48 -6.05 -22.13 -3.71
C GLN A 48 -7.30 -22.62 -4.43
N ILE A 49 -8.38 -21.86 -4.35
CA ILE A 49 -9.66 -22.18 -5.01
C ILE A 49 -9.92 -21.09 -6.04
N GLN A 50 -9.95 -21.48 -7.32
CA GLN A 50 -10.29 -20.55 -8.40
C GLN A 50 -11.77 -20.17 -8.27
N LEU A 51 -12.04 -18.87 -8.14
CA LEU A 51 -13.41 -18.37 -8.19
C LEU A 51 -13.90 -18.37 -9.65
N PRO A 52 -15.20 -18.66 -9.90
CA PRO A 52 -15.74 -18.59 -11.24
C PRO A 52 -15.56 -17.18 -11.80
N PHE A 53 -15.01 -17.09 -13.01
CA PHE A 53 -14.93 -15.83 -13.73
C PHE A 53 -16.35 -15.42 -14.12
N ARG A 54 -16.84 -14.28 -13.61
CA ARG A 54 -18.11 -13.72 -14.08
C ARG A 54 -17.87 -13.25 -15.51
N ASP A 55 -18.65 -13.75 -16.46
CA ASP A 55 -18.63 -13.24 -17.84
C ASP A 55 -18.80 -11.71 -17.81
N PRO A 56 -17.89 -10.93 -18.40
CA PRO A 56 -18.05 -9.47 -18.50
C PRO A 56 -19.34 -9.05 -19.23
N ASN A 57 -19.98 -9.94 -19.99
CA ASN A 57 -21.26 -9.71 -20.67
C ASN A 57 -22.48 -10.22 -19.90
N GLY A 58 -22.29 -10.83 -18.72
CA GLY A 58 -23.32 -11.56 -17.99
C GLY A 58 -23.67 -10.94 -16.64
N THR A 59 -24.15 -9.69 -16.63
CA THR A 59 -25.11 -9.04 -15.69
C THR A 59 -24.90 -7.52 -15.73
N ILE A 60 -25.98 -6.77 -15.90
CA ILE A 60 -26.05 -5.30 -15.81
C ILE A 60 -25.30 -4.77 -14.57
N LEU A 61 -24.36 -3.83 -14.76
CA LEU A 61 -23.76 -3.08 -13.65
C LEU A 61 -24.80 -2.07 -13.14
N PRO A 62 -25.17 -2.06 -11.85
CA PRO A 62 -26.26 -1.22 -11.31
C PRO A 62 -25.86 0.26 -11.12
N TYR A 63 -24.81 0.73 -11.79
CA TYR A 63 -24.26 2.08 -11.61
C TYR A 63 -24.00 2.81 -12.94
N GLU A 64 -24.78 2.51 -13.98
CA GLU A 64 -24.87 3.41 -15.14
C GLU A 64 -26.17 4.21 -15.05
N GLU A 65 -26.06 5.40 -14.45
CA GLU A 65 -26.94 6.55 -14.68
C GLU A 65 -26.18 7.63 -15.46
#